data_AF-A0A0G1L579-F1
#
_entry.id   AF-A0A0G1L579-F1
#
_cell.length_a   1.000
_cell.length_b   1.000
_cell.length_c   1.000
_cell.angle_alpha   90.00
_cell.angle_beta   90.00
_cell.angle_gamma   90.00
#
_symmetry.space_group_name_H-M   'P 1'
#
loop_
_entity.id
_entity.type
_entity.pdbx_description
1 polymer ?
#
loop_
_entity_poly.entity_id
_entity_poly.type
_entity_poly.pdbx_seq_one_letter_code
_entity_poly.pdbx_strand_id
1 'polypeptide(L)'
;MFINKTKIFLFSIIYAMLNIGTAYAEEYMLVNPINAGTFGQVVEKFAQLLTKIGIPIATVFLIWSGLLFVTARGNDDQLKKAKGTFYWTVVGTAILVGAYAIASAIVNFAEKL
;
A
#
# COMPACT_ATOMS: atom_id res chain seq x y z
N MET A 1 40.19 -1.97 53.07
CA MET A 1 38.98 -2.81 53.10
C MET A 1 38.82 -3.44 51.71
N PHE A 2 39.33 -4.66 51.51
CA PHE A 2 39.38 -5.31 50.20
C PHE A 2 38.00 -5.91 49.86
N ILE A 3 37.32 -5.36 48.85
CA ILE A 3 36.04 -5.90 48.40
C ILE A 3 36.31 -7.24 47.70
N ASN A 4 35.84 -8.33 48.30
CA ASN A 4 36.08 -9.69 47.82
C ASN A 4 35.27 -9.96 46.54
N LYS A 5 35.92 -10.46 45.47
CA LYS A 5 35.32 -10.61 44.13
C LYS A 5 34.02 -11.43 44.13
N THR A 6 33.91 -12.40 45.03
CA THR A 6 32.69 -13.22 45.22
C THR A 6 31.48 -12.40 45.65
N LYS A 7 31.66 -11.35 46.45
CA LYS A 7 30.56 -10.48 46.91
C LYS A 7 30.05 -9.55 45.80
N ILE A 8 30.94 -9.10 44.92
CA ILE A 8 30.58 -8.31 43.73
C ILE A 8 29.74 -9.16 42.77
N PHE A 9 30.11 -10.44 42.60
CA PHE A 9 29.39 -11.37 41.75
C PHE A 9 27.98 -11.68 42.27
N LEU A 10 27.83 -11.91 43.58
CA LEU A 10 26.51 -12.13 44.20
C LEU A 10 25.63 -10.87 44.13
N PHE A 11 26.21 -9.68 44.32
CA PHE A 11 25.46 -8.42 44.18
C PHE A 11 25.01 -8.18 42.73
N SER A 12 25.82 -8.55 41.74
CA SER A 12 25.46 -8.50 40.31
C SER A 12 24.29 -9.43 39.98
N ILE A 13 24.30 -10.66 40.51
CA ILE A 13 23.20 -11.62 40.32
C ILE A 13 21.90 -11.11 40.96
N ILE A 14 21.99 -10.54 42.17
CA ILE A 14 20.83 -9.94 42.84
C ILE A 14 20.30 -8.71 42.09
N TYR A 15 21.18 -7.86 41.58
CA TYR A 15 20.81 -6.71 40.75
C TYR A 15 20.15 -7.14 39.44
N ALA A 16 20.66 -8.20 38.80
CA ALA A 16 20.05 -8.79 37.62
C ALA A 16 18.65 -9.35 37.94
N MET A 17 18.48 -10.04 39.07
CA MET A 17 17.19 -10.60 39.49
C MET A 17 16.15 -9.55 39.89
N LEU A 18 16.56 -8.44 40.49
CA LEU A 18 15.68 -7.30 40.80
C LEU A 18 15.16 -6.59 39.53
N ASN A 19 15.90 -6.67 38.41
CA ASN A 19 15.47 -6.11 37.13
C ASN A 19 14.57 -7.06 36.29
N ILE A 20 14.30 -8.29 36.76
CA ILE A 20 13.40 -9.24 36.06
C ILE A 20 11.92 -8.78 36.12
N GLY A 21 11.59 -7.82 37.00
CA GLY A 21 10.23 -7.31 37.21
C GLY A 21 9.69 -6.35 36.14
N THR A 22 10.43 -6.07 35.06
CA THR A 22 9.91 -5.27 33.92
C THR A 22 9.86 -6.08 32.63
N ALA A 23 9.44 -7.35 32.73
CA ALA A 23 8.75 -7.98 31.62
C ALA A 23 7.44 -7.21 31.41
N TYR A 24 7.50 -6.11 30.65
CA TYR A 24 6.33 -5.46 30.11
C TYR A 24 5.56 -6.55 29.36
N ALA A 25 4.35 -6.85 29.82
CA ALA A 25 3.41 -7.52 28.95
C ALA A 25 3.30 -6.65 27.71
N GLU A 26 3.86 -7.09 26.58
CA GLU A 26 3.55 -6.47 25.30
C GLU A 26 2.06 -6.70 25.10
N GLU A 27 1.28 -5.65 25.35
CA GLU A 27 -0.07 -5.56 24.84
C GLU A 27 0.05 -5.61 23.32
N TYR A 28 -0.10 -6.81 22.76
CA TYR A 28 -0.19 -7.01 21.32
C TYR A 28 -1.51 -6.39 20.85
N MET A 29 -1.50 -5.07 20.73
CA MET A 29 -2.53 -4.36 20.00
C MET A 29 -2.44 -4.82 18.55
N LEU A 30 -3.55 -5.35 18.02
CA LEU A 30 -3.65 -5.64 16.60
C LEU A 30 -3.55 -4.32 15.84
N VAL A 31 -2.34 -3.98 15.39
CA VAL A 31 -2.11 -2.81 14.56
C VAL A 31 -2.85 -3.02 13.26
N ASN A 32 -3.77 -2.10 12.94
CA ASN A 32 -4.48 -2.15 11.68
C ASN A 32 -3.47 -2.02 10.53
N PRO A 33 -3.28 -3.06 9.67
CA PRO A 33 -2.29 -3.02 8.59
C PRO A 33 -2.64 -1.99 7.51
N ILE A 34 -3.89 -1.55 7.44
CA ILE A 34 -4.32 -0.46 6.54
C ILE A 34 -4.35 0.91 7.23
N ASN A 35 -4.03 0.96 8.53
CA ASN A 35 -3.95 2.16 9.38
C ASN A 35 -5.11 3.16 9.14
N ALA A 36 -6.33 2.62 9.10
CA ALA A 36 -7.56 3.37 8.89
C ALA A 36 -8.40 3.35 10.18
N GLY A 37 -8.70 4.53 10.71
CA GLY A 37 -9.53 4.72 11.91
C GLY A 37 -11.00 5.04 11.61
N THR A 38 -11.33 5.39 10.36
CA THR A 38 -12.69 5.74 9.93
C THR A 38 -13.04 5.07 8.61
N PHE A 39 -14.34 4.95 8.31
CA PHE A 39 -14.82 4.43 7.01
C PHE A 39 -14.26 5.25 5.82
N GLY A 40 -14.17 6.57 5.96
CA GLY A 40 -13.59 7.44 4.92
C GLY A 40 -12.13 7.11 4.62
N GLN A 41 -11.33 6.89 5.66
CA GLN A 41 -9.92 6.48 5.51
C GLN A 41 -9.77 5.10 4.86
N VAL A 42 -10.69 4.16 5.13
CA VAL A 42 -10.68 2.86 4.44
C VAL A 42 -10.89 3.05 2.94
N VAL A 43 -11.88 3.85 2.54
CA VAL A 43 -12.17 4.15 1.13
C VAL A 43 -10.98 4.84 0.46
N GLU A 44 -10.37 5.81 1.13
CA GLU A 44 -9.21 6.53 0.61
C GLU A 44 -8.00 5.60 0.41
N LYS A 45 -7.64 4.81 1.44
CA LYS A 45 -6.51 3.87 1.38
C LYS A 45 -6.74 2.78 0.33
N PHE A 46 -7.98 2.32 0.16
CA PHE A 46 -8.31 1.35 -0.87
C PHE A 46 -8.18 1.96 -2.28
N ALA A 47 -8.69 3.18 -2.49
CA ALA A 47 -8.53 3.87 -3.76
C ALA A 47 -7.05 4.17 -4.08
N GLN A 48 -6.24 4.54 -3.07
CA GLN A 48 -4.80 4.69 -3.20
C GLN A 48 -4.12 3.38 -3.61
N LEU A 49 -4.48 2.26 -2.98
CA LEU A 49 -3.94 0.94 -3.31
C LEU A 49 -4.25 0.54 -4.75
N LEU A 50 -5.51 0.68 -5.17
CA LEU A 50 -5.93 0.40 -6.54
C LEU A 50 -5.20 1.27 -7.55
N THR A 51 -5.02 2.55 -7.25
CA THR A 51 -4.31 3.49 -8.14
C THR A 51 -2.83 3.14 -8.24
N LYS A 52 -2.20 2.78 -7.11
CA LYS A 52 -0.78 2.39 -7.05
C LYS A 52 -0.47 1.16 -7.91
N ILE A 53 -1.38 0.19 -7.97
CA ILE A 53 -1.22 -1.03 -8.76
C ILE A 53 -1.72 -0.83 -10.19
N GLY A 54 -2.82 -0.09 -10.37
CA GLY A 54 -3.46 0.05 -11.66
C GLY A 54 -2.78 1.02 -12.62
N ILE A 55 -2.04 2.03 -12.15
CA ILE A 55 -1.23 2.91 -13.03
C ILE A 55 -0.13 2.11 -13.77
N PRO A 56 0.69 1.29 -13.10
CA PRO A 56 1.63 0.40 -13.78
C PRO A 56 0.96 -0.53 -14.81
N ILE A 57 -0.19 -1.12 -14.44
CA ILE A 57 -0.94 -2.01 -15.33
C ILE A 57 -1.42 -1.24 -16.58
N ALA A 58 -2.03 -0.08 -16.40
CA ALA A 58 -2.48 0.79 -17.49
C ALA A 58 -1.32 1.15 -18.44
N THR A 59 -0.15 1.46 -17.88
CA THR A 59 1.06 1.74 -18.66
C THR A 59 1.48 0.56 -19.53
N VAL A 60 1.48 -0.66 -18.98
CA VAL A 60 1.81 -1.88 -19.73
C VAL A 60 0.82 -2.11 -20.88
N PHE A 61 -0.48 -1.96 -20.61
CA PHE A 61 -1.52 -2.08 -21.65
C PHE A 61 -1.42 -1.00 -22.72
N LEU A 62 -0.98 0.20 -22.36
CA LEU A 62 -0.76 1.28 -23.31
C LEU A 62 0.41 0.95 -24.25
N ILE A 63 1.54 0.49 -23.69
CA ILE A 63 2.69 0.00 -24.47
C ILE A 63 2.27 -1.16 -25.37
N TRP A 64 1.53 -2.13 -24.84
CA TRP A 64 1.03 -3.28 -25.62
C TRP A 64 0.17 -2.86 -26.81
N SER A 65 -0.74 -1.90 -26.60
CA SER A 65 -1.56 -1.36 -27.68
C SER A 65 -0.70 -0.66 -28.75
N GLY A 66 0.34 0.07 -28.34
CA GLY A 66 1.30 0.70 -29.25
C GLY A 66 2.09 -0.30 -30.07
N LEU A 67 2.58 -1.38 -29.45
CA LEU A 67 3.25 -2.46 -30.18
C LEU A 67 2.32 -3.11 -31.21
N LEU A 68 1.04 -3.30 -30.87
CA LEU A 68 0.05 -3.86 -31.78
C LEU A 68 -0.20 -2.95 -33.00
N PHE A 69 -0.11 -1.63 -32.83
CA PHE A 69 -0.15 -0.68 -33.96
C PHE A 69 1.05 -0.83 -34.88
N VAL A 70 2.25 -1.00 -34.31
CA VAL A 70 3.49 -1.14 -35.09
C VAL A 70 3.52 -2.49 -35.83
N THR A 71 3.08 -3.57 -35.19
CA THR A 71 3.08 -4.91 -35.80
C THR A 71 2.01 -5.09 -36.86
N ALA A 72 0.91 -4.33 -36.81
CA ALA A 72 -0.18 -4.42 -37.78
C ALA A 72 0.27 -4.15 -39.22
N ARG A 73 1.31 -3.32 -39.45
CA ARG A 73 1.95 -3.09 -40.78
C ARG A 73 0.97 -2.83 -41.93
N GLY A 74 -0.19 -2.21 -41.67
CA GLY A 74 -1.21 -1.92 -42.68
C GLY A 74 -2.22 -3.06 -42.95
N ASN A 75 -2.20 -4.14 -42.17
CA ASN A 75 -3.28 -5.13 -42.15
C ASN A 75 -4.49 -4.56 -41.40
N ASP A 76 -5.62 -4.39 -42.10
CA ASP A 76 -6.84 -3.77 -41.56
C ASP A 76 -7.41 -4.50 -40.33
N ASP A 77 -7.37 -5.83 -40.31
CA ASP A 77 -7.86 -6.62 -39.18
C ASP A 77 -7.02 -6.41 -37.92
N GLN A 78 -5.69 -6.41 -38.08
CA GLN A 78 -4.78 -6.17 -36.96
C GLN A 78 -4.85 -4.71 -36.49
N LEU A 79 -5.04 -3.76 -37.41
CA LEU A 79 -5.20 -2.36 -37.08
C LEU A 79 -6.51 -2.10 -36.32
N LYS A 80 -7.60 -2.78 -36.70
CA LYS A 80 -8.87 -2.72 -35.98
C LYS A 80 -8.72 -3.25 -34.55
N LYS A 81 -7.98 -4.35 -34.36
CA LYS A 81 -7.64 -4.87 -33.03
C LYS A 81 -6.79 -3.88 -32.24
N ALA A 82 -5.75 -3.29 -32.83
CA ALA A 82 -4.91 -2.28 -32.18
C ALA A 82 -5.71 -1.08 -31.66
N LYS A 83 -6.59 -0.53 -32.51
CA LYS A 83 -7.50 0.56 -32.15
C LYS A 83 -8.46 0.17 -31.03
N GLY A 84 -9.04 -1.03 -31.10
CA GLY A 84 -9.92 -1.54 -30.06
C GLY A 84 -9.21 -1.65 -28.71
N THR A 85 -8.04 -2.27 -28.69
CA THR A 85 -7.23 -2.42 -27.48
C THR A 85 -6.84 -1.05 -26.90
N PHE A 86 -6.38 -0.12 -27.74
CA PHE A 86 -6.06 1.23 -27.29
C PHE A 86 -7.25 1.97 -26.68
N TYR A 87 -8.41 1.91 -27.34
CA TYR A 87 -9.62 2.56 -26.85
C TYR A 87 -10.02 2.01 -25.47
N TRP A 88 -10.02 0.68 -25.30
CA TRP A 88 -10.32 0.06 -24.03
C TRP A 88 -9.28 0.37 -22.95
N THR A 89 -7.99 0.45 -23.31
CA THR A 89 -6.94 0.89 -22.38
C THR A 89 -7.17 2.32 -21.90
N VAL A 90 -7.51 3.25 -22.81
CA VAL A 90 -7.78 4.66 -22.47
C VAL A 90 -9.01 4.76 -21.57
N VAL A 91 -10.10 4.06 -21.92
CA VAL A 91 -11.33 4.04 -21.11
C VAL A 91 -11.06 3.44 -19.72
N GLY A 92 -10.36 2.31 -19.63
CA GLY A 92 -10.00 1.69 -18.36
C GLY A 92 -9.13 2.61 -17.49
N THR A 93 -8.18 3.32 -18.09
CA THR A 93 -7.34 4.30 -17.40
C THR A 93 -8.17 5.49 -16.90
N ALA A 94 -9.08 6.01 -17.73
CA ALA A 94 -9.98 7.10 -17.34
C ALA A 94 -10.90 6.70 -16.17
N ILE A 95 -11.43 5.48 -16.18
CA ILE A 95 -12.24 4.94 -15.09
C ILE A 95 -11.41 4.84 -13.81
N LEU A 96 -10.16 4.37 -13.90
CA LEU A 96 -9.28 4.25 -12.74
C LEU A 96 -9.03 5.61 -12.07
N VAL A 97 -8.69 6.63 -12.87
CA VAL A 97 -8.46 7.99 -12.37
C VAL A 97 -9.76 8.61 -11.85
N GLY A 98 -10.87 8.41 -12.57
CA GLY A 98 -12.19 8.91 -12.19
C GLY A 98 -12.68 8.30 -10.88
N ALA A 99 -12.48 7.00 -10.67
CA ALA A 99 -12.86 6.33 -9.43
C ALA A 99 -12.11 6.89 -8.22
N TYR A 100 -10.80 7.13 -8.35
CA TYR A 100 -10.01 7.77 -7.30
C TYR A 100 -10.51 9.20 -7.02
N ALA A 101 -10.73 10.00 -8.06
CA ALA A 101 -11.22 11.37 -7.91
C ALA A 101 -12.58 11.45 -7.19
N ILE A 102 -13.53 10.57 -7.56
CA ILE A 102 -14.85 10.51 -6.92
C ILE A 102 -14.72 10.04 -5.46
N ALA A 103 -13.93 9.00 -5.19
CA ALA A 103 -13.71 8.51 -3.84
C ALA A 103 -13.14 9.60 -2.92
N SER A 104 -12.10 10.31 -3.37
CA SER A 104 -11.52 11.43 -2.63
C SER A 104 -12.52 12.58 -2.46
N ALA A 105 -13.33 12.89 -3.47
CA ALA A 105 -14.35 13.94 -3.35
C ALA A 105 -15.40 13.61 -2.27
N ILE A 106 -15.86 12.36 -2.21
CA ILE A 106 -16.83 11.91 -1.20
C ILE A 106 -16.23 11.96 0.20
N VAL A 107 -15.01 11.47 0.39
CA VAL A 107 -14.33 11.49 1.69
C VAL A 107 -14.14 12.92 2.17
N ASN A 108 -13.61 13.81 1.33
CA ASN A 108 -13.43 15.22 1.66
C ASN A 108 -14.76 15.93 1.97
N PHE A 109 -15.85 15.56 1.31
CA PHE A 109 -17.17 16.12 1.60
C PHE A 109 -17.68 15.63 2.96
N ALA A 110 -17.53 14.34 3.26
CA ALA A 110 -17.96 13.75 4.52
C ALA A 110 -17.17 14.27 5.73
N GLU A 111 -15.88 14.58 5.56
CA GLU A 111 -15.03 15.15 6.63
C GLU A 111 -15.36 16.61 6.95
N LYS A 112 -15.99 17.34 6.02
CA LYS A 112 -16.35 18.76 6.20
C LYS A 112 -17.71 18.98 6.87
N LEU A 113 -18.51 17.93 7.01
CA LEU A 113 -19.80 17.91 7.71
C LEU A 113 -19.59 17.65 9.20
#